data_AF-A0A5B2TRZ8-F1
#
_entry.id   AF-A0A5B2TRZ8-F1
#
_cell.length_a   1.000
_cell.length_b   1.000
_cell.length_c   1.000
_cell.angle_alpha   90.00
_cell.angle_beta   90.00
_cell.angle_gamma   90.00
#
_symmetry.space_group_name_H-M   'P 1'
#
loop_
_entity.id
_entity.type
_entity.pdbx_description
1 polymer ?
#
loop_
_entity_poly.entity_id
_entity_poly.type
_entity_poly.pdbx_seq_one_letter_code
_entity_poly.pdbx_strand_id
1 'polypeptide(L)'
;MIQLNQLRMKLTLQWNTKRVYFKKCLCDMEKTRAMISANAEKHSHFEEYFKIIEIIEEHTLINPDVCIESCKALVEGISKTILINLDNTKTTENIDKDDLPKLFKDAMRILSDECEDLDGDFAARFSAIIQVIGEIRNKRSDISHGRMAPKFIFSSSKLASTVVNMTDSMLEYILEHYFSLNHTSDSALDYASKKMKAYNDWLDESVEFPIKKARFSKLLFENDYDEYENRFRNEFSQDIEEELKEAVSSIVDSLFISATKRESKIKKKIPVETKKEAAVITAEKEKTAEQEEKIIEKLVSDFDEDTFWSEAKNRALQEFAEAENLKSEELIEVVNEYLFSEKPPLRDDVAKTMNERPKLSEFKTVVPNLTEKIVAFANDLKNPEAEA
;
A
#
# COMPACT_ATOMS: atom_id res chain seq x y z
N MET A 1 50.81 -26.83 9.72
CA MET A 1 49.86 -26.91 8.58
C MET A 1 48.47 -27.41 8.98
N ILE A 2 48.34 -28.52 9.72
CA ILE A 2 47.02 -29.11 10.07
C ILE A 2 46.14 -28.17 10.93
N GLN A 3 46.72 -27.47 11.90
CA GLN A 3 45.97 -26.53 12.76
C GLN A 3 45.44 -25.30 12.02
N LEU A 4 46.17 -24.80 11.01
CA LEU A 4 45.74 -23.66 10.17
C LEU A 4 44.56 -24.03 9.27
N ASN A 5 44.55 -25.25 8.72
CA ASN A 5 43.42 -25.75 7.92
C ASN A 5 42.18 -26.01 8.77
N GLN A 6 42.33 -26.51 10.00
CA GLN A 6 41.22 -26.65 10.94
C GLN A 6 40.64 -25.30 11.38
N LEU A 7 41.49 -24.28 11.58
CA LEU A 7 41.03 -22.92 11.90
C LEU A 7 40.28 -22.30 10.71
N ARG A 8 40.80 -22.51 9.49
CA ARG A 8 40.17 -22.03 8.25
C ARG A 8 38.81 -22.69 8.05
N MET A 9 38.70 -24.01 8.20
CA MET A 9 37.41 -24.73 8.13
C MET A 9 36.43 -24.24 9.19
N LYS A 10 36.87 -24.05 10.45
CA LYS A 10 36.00 -23.53 11.52
C LYS A 10 35.51 -22.12 11.21
N LEU A 11 36.37 -21.25 10.68
CA LEU A 11 35.99 -19.90 10.26
C LEU A 11 35.00 -19.93 9.09
N THR A 12 35.19 -20.79 8.08
CA THR A 12 34.26 -20.93 6.95
C THR A 12 32.90 -21.50 7.37
N LEU A 13 32.90 -22.50 8.27
CA LEU A 13 31.67 -23.04 8.85
C LEU A 13 30.96 -21.98 9.68
N GLN A 14 31.67 -21.26 10.55
CA GLN A 14 31.07 -20.20 11.37
C GLN A 14 30.53 -19.04 10.51
N TRP A 15 31.19 -18.72 9.39
CA TRP A 15 30.71 -17.76 8.40
C TRP A 15 29.45 -18.25 7.68
N ASN A 16 29.43 -19.50 7.22
CA ASN A 16 28.27 -20.09 6.55
C ASN A 16 27.08 -20.25 7.51
N THR A 17 27.32 -20.64 8.75
CA THR A 17 26.28 -20.74 9.78
C THR A 17 25.72 -19.36 10.11
N LYS A 18 26.57 -18.33 10.31
CA LYS A 18 26.11 -16.95 10.46
C LYS A 18 25.33 -16.47 9.23
N ARG A 19 25.76 -16.81 8.00
CA ARG A 19 25.04 -16.49 6.76
C ARG A 19 23.65 -17.13 6.70
N VAL A 20 23.51 -18.38 7.18
CA VAL A 20 22.23 -19.09 7.23
C VAL A 20 21.30 -18.53 8.33
N TYR A 21 21.83 -18.22 9.52
CA TYR A 21 21.04 -17.60 10.58
C TYR A 21 20.68 -16.13 10.28
N PHE A 22 21.52 -15.40 9.54
CA PHE A 22 21.20 -14.06 9.04
C PHE A 22 20.17 -14.10 7.91
N LYS A 23 20.25 -15.09 6.99
CA LYS A 23 19.22 -15.34 5.96
C LYS A 23 17.85 -15.67 6.55
N LYS A 24 17.79 -16.22 7.77
CA LYS A 24 16.52 -16.57 8.43
C LYS A 24 15.87 -15.40 9.18
N CYS A 25 16.49 -14.21 9.18
CA CYS A 25 16.05 -13.06 9.97
C CYS A 25 15.77 -11.79 9.15
N LEU A 26 16.03 -11.78 7.84
CA LEU A 26 15.65 -10.70 6.93
C LEU A 26 15.35 -11.32 5.56
N CYS A 27 14.10 -11.73 5.35
CA CYS A 27 13.58 -11.90 4.01
C CYS A 27 13.26 -10.49 3.50
N ASP A 28 14.23 -9.83 2.89
CA ASP A 28 13.97 -8.60 2.15
C ASP A 28 12.88 -8.90 1.08
N MET A 29 11.93 -7.99 0.83
CA MET A 29 10.81 -8.21 -0.12
C MET A 29 9.74 -9.26 0.27
N GLU A 30 9.57 -9.58 1.56
CA GLU A 30 8.62 -10.59 2.04
C GLU A 30 7.17 -10.32 1.63
N LYS A 31 6.76 -9.05 1.63
CA LYS A 31 5.36 -8.66 1.37
C LYS A 31 4.98 -8.87 -0.09
N THR A 32 5.80 -8.38 -1.00
CA THR A 32 5.62 -8.56 -2.45
C THR A 32 5.61 -10.04 -2.80
N ARG A 33 6.54 -10.82 -2.21
CA ARG A 33 6.59 -12.27 -2.42
C ARG A 33 5.31 -12.95 -1.94
N ALA A 34 4.84 -12.61 -0.74
CA ALA A 34 3.60 -13.16 -0.19
C ALA A 34 2.38 -12.84 -1.06
N MET A 35 2.28 -11.60 -1.55
CA MET A 35 1.19 -11.17 -2.43
C MET A 35 1.16 -11.95 -3.76
N ILE A 36 2.32 -12.14 -4.40
CA ILE A 36 2.41 -12.93 -5.64
C ILE A 36 2.05 -14.40 -5.36
N SER A 37 2.60 -14.98 -4.30
CA SER A 37 2.33 -16.38 -3.94
C SER A 37 0.85 -16.63 -3.59
N ALA A 38 0.19 -15.70 -2.90
CA ALA A 38 -1.22 -15.82 -2.57
C ALA A 38 -2.15 -15.81 -3.81
N ASN A 39 -1.69 -15.23 -4.93
CA ASN A 39 -2.47 -15.05 -6.14
C ASN A 39 -1.97 -15.87 -7.34
N ALA A 40 -1.04 -16.80 -7.12
CA ALA A 40 -0.42 -17.61 -8.17
C ALA A 40 -1.40 -18.47 -8.97
N GLU A 41 -2.51 -18.92 -8.36
CA GLU A 41 -3.52 -19.72 -9.06
C GLU A 41 -4.20 -18.96 -10.21
N LYS A 42 -4.44 -17.65 -10.02
CA LYS A 42 -5.06 -16.78 -11.03
C LYS A 42 -4.02 -16.04 -11.89
N HIS A 43 -2.85 -15.76 -11.31
CA HIS A 43 -1.82 -14.88 -11.90
C HIS A 43 -0.44 -15.55 -11.96
N SER A 44 -0.38 -16.77 -12.50
CA SER A 44 0.84 -17.59 -12.52
C SER A 44 2.04 -16.92 -13.22
N HIS A 45 1.80 -16.03 -14.18
CA HIS A 45 2.87 -15.27 -14.86
C HIS A 45 3.65 -14.33 -13.93
N PHE A 46 3.08 -13.90 -12.80
CA PHE A 46 3.81 -13.09 -11.81
C PHE A 46 4.92 -13.87 -11.10
N GLU A 47 4.91 -15.21 -11.12
CA GLU A 47 5.99 -16.02 -10.54
C GLU A 47 7.35 -15.79 -11.22
N GLU A 48 7.36 -15.29 -12.45
CA GLU A 48 8.60 -14.93 -13.15
C GLU A 48 9.40 -13.87 -12.38
N TYR A 49 8.72 -13.01 -11.60
CA TYR A 49 9.36 -11.99 -10.77
C TYR A 49 10.09 -12.55 -9.55
N PHE A 50 9.85 -13.81 -9.14
CA PHE A 50 10.61 -14.41 -8.03
C PHE A 50 12.11 -14.43 -8.30
N LYS A 51 12.52 -14.56 -9.56
CA LYS A 51 13.95 -14.48 -9.94
C LYS A 51 14.55 -13.12 -9.60
N ILE A 52 13.81 -12.03 -9.84
CA ILE A 52 14.27 -10.67 -9.53
C ILE A 52 14.27 -10.44 -8.01
N ILE A 53 13.24 -10.92 -7.31
CA ILE A 53 13.15 -10.84 -5.85
C ILE A 53 14.32 -11.57 -5.18
N GLU A 54 14.66 -12.77 -5.66
CA GLU A 54 15.83 -13.52 -5.16
C GLU A 54 17.14 -12.74 -5.39
N ILE A 55 17.31 -12.10 -6.55
CA ILE A 55 18.48 -11.25 -6.80
C ILE A 55 18.53 -10.09 -5.81
N ILE A 56 17.40 -9.42 -5.53
CA ILE A 56 17.31 -8.33 -4.54
C ILE A 56 17.79 -8.82 -3.18
N GLU A 57 17.17 -9.89 -2.65
CA GLU A 57 17.47 -10.49 -1.34
C GLU A 57 18.96 -10.89 -1.20
N GLU A 58 19.54 -11.45 -2.26
CA GLU A 58 20.95 -11.86 -2.23
C GLU A 58 21.94 -10.69 -2.24
N HIS A 59 21.55 -9.56 -2.82
CA HIS A 59 22.46 -8.44 -3.11
C HIS A 59 22.30 -7.25 -2.16
N THR A 60 21.23 -7.15 -1.35
CA THR A 60 20.98 -6.02 -0.44
C THR A 60 22.21 -5.62 0.39
N LEU A 61 22.91 -6.60 0.97
CA LEU A 61 24.07 -6.36 1.85
C LEU A 61 25.41 -6.55 1.14
N ILE A 62 25.43 -7.24 0.00
CA ILE A 62 26.66 -7.61 -0.71
C ILE A 62 26.98 -6.57 -1.78
N ASN A 63 26.02 -6.29 -2.65
CA ASN A 63 26.15 -5.40 -3.80
C ASN A 63 24.95 -4.43 -3.83
N PRO A 64 24.95 -3.37 -3.01
CA PRO A 64 23.85 -2.41 -2.89
C PRO A 64 23.39 -1.81 -4.23
N ASP A 65 24.32 -1.59 -5.16
CA ASP A 65 24.00 -1.02 -6.48
C ASP A 65 23.22 -1.99 -7.38
N VAL A 66 23.53 -3.30 -7.34
CA VAL A 66 22.78 -4.36 -8.05
C VAL A 66 21.37 -4.50 -7.48
N CYS A 67 21.25 -4.40 -6.16
CA CYS A 67 19.98 -4.43 -5.45
C CYS A 67 19.05 -3.28 -5.91
N ILE A 68 19.55 -2.04 -5.95
CA ILE A 68 18.79 -0.86 -6.40
C ILE A 68 18.36 -0.99 -7.87
N GLU A 69 19.22 -1.52 -8.72
CA GLU A 69 18.90 -1.79 -10.13
C GLU A 69 17.81 -2.85 -10.29
N SER A 70 17.86 -3.90 -9.47
CA SER A 70 16.87 -4.96 -9.47
C SER A 70 15.50 -4.47 -8.96
N CYS A 71 15.48 -3.58 -7.96
CA CYS A 71 14.25 -2.91 -7.51
C CYS A 71 13.60 -2.11 -8.65
N LYS A 72 14.40 -1.34 -9.41
CA LYS A 72 13.93 -0.60 -10.58
C LYS A 72 13.34 -1.54 -11.63
N ALA A 73 14.02 -2.65 -11.93
CA ALA A 73 13.57 -3.63 -12.91
C ALA A 73 12.27 -4.32 -12.50
N LEU A 74 12.11 -4.65 -11.21
CA LEU A 74 10.90 -5.24 -10.68
C LEU A 74 9.69 -4.30 -10.81
N VAL A 75 9.85 -3.03 -10.40
CA VAL A 75 8.80 -2.01 -10.52
C VAL A 75 8.40 -1.80 -11.98
N GLU A 76 9.38 -1.75 -12.89
CA GLU A 76 9.11 -1.64 -14.33
C GLU A 76 8.33 -2.84 -14.86
N GLY A 77 8.76 -4.06 -14.50
CA GLY A 77 8.09 -5.28 -14.92
C GLY A 77 6.63 -5.30 -14.50
N ILE A 78 6.35 -5.08 -13.21
CA ILE A 78 4.98 -5.07 -12.67
C ILE A 78 4.15 -3.97 -13.32
N SER A 79 4.69 -2.77 -13.50
CA SER A 79 3.97 -1.66 -14.16
C SER A 79 3.57 -2.02 -15.60
N LYS A 80 4.47 -2.66 -16.35
CA LYS A 80 4.19 -3.12 -17.72
C LYS A 80 3.11 -4.19 -17.74
N THR A 81 3.15 -5.14 -16.82
CA THR A 81 2.14 -6.19 -16.71
C THR A 81 0.78 -5.64 -16.37
N ILE A 82 0.68 -4.69 -15.43
CA ILE A 82 -0.58 -4.01 -15.11
C ILE A 82 -1.13 -3.29 -16.35
N LEU A 83 -0.29 -2.54 -17.06
CA LEU A 83 -0.70 -1.83 -18.27
C LEU A 83 -1.17 -2.77 -19.37
N ILE A 84 -0.43 -3.83 -19.67
CA ILE A 84 -0.81 -4.78 -20.73
C ILE A 84 -2.14 -5.48 -20.40
N ASN A 85 -2.40 -5.75 -19.13
CA ASN A 85 -3.58 -6.49 -18.71
C ASN A 85 -4.83 -5.61 -18.53
N LEU A 86 -4.68 -4.29 -18.33
CA LEU A 86 -5.80 -3.36 -18.12
C LEU A 86 -5.99 -2.36 -19.27
N ASP A 87 -4.97 -2.09 -20.08
CA ASP A 87 -5.01 -1.15 -21.20
C ASP A 87 -4.94 -1.88 -22.54
N ASN A 88 -6.10 -2.03 -23.20
CA ASN A 88 -6.21 -2.66 -24.52
C ASN A 88 -5.43 -1.93 -25.64
N THR A 89 -4.93 -0.71 -25.39
CA THR A 89 -4.11 0.05 -26.34
C THR A 89 -2.61 -0.25 -26.21
N LYS A 90 -2.17 -0.84 -25.10
CA LYS A 90 -0.77 -1.14 -24.83
C LYS A 90 -0.43 -2.54 -25.30
N THR A 91 0.65 -2.64 -26.07
CA THR A 91 1.19 -3.90 -26.55
C THR A 91 2.66 -4.00 -26.16
N THR A 92 3.20 -5.21 -26.16
CA THR A 92 4.62 -5.45 -25.87
C THR A 92 5.57 -4.63 -26.77
N GLU A 93 5.15 -4.29 -27.99
CA GLU A 93 5.95 -3.50 -28.94
C GLU A 93 5.94 -1.99 -28.67
N ASN A 94 4.86 -1.46 -28.08
CA ASN A 94 4.70 -0.02 -27.86
C ASN A 94 5.15 0.42 -26.46
N ILE A 95 5.14 -0.50 -25.48
CA ILE A 95 5.38 -0.18 -24.07
C ILE A 95 6.87 0.04 -23.73
N ASP A 96 7.78 -0.58 -24.48
CA ASP A 96 9.23 -0.48 -24.24
C ASP A 96 9.85 0.87 -24.60
N LYS A 97 9.08 1.77 -25.22
CA LYS A 97 9.54 3.10 -25.61
C LYS A 97 9.33 4.17 -24.53
N ASP A 98 8.46 3.90 -23.57
CA ASP A 98 8.12 4.85 -22.50
C ASP A 98 9.14 4.77 -21.36
N ASP A 99 9.36 5.89 -20.66
CA ASP A 99 10.22 5.94 -19.49
C ASP A 99 9.51 5.40 -18.24
N LEU A 100 10.27 4.80 -17.32
CA LEU A 100 9.69 4.14 -16.16
C LEU A 100 8.76 5.03 -15.32
N PRO A 101 9.08 6.31 -15.00
CA PRO A 101 8.16 7.16 -14.25
C PRO A 101 6.80 7.34 -14.93
N LYS A 102 6.80 7.48 -16.26
CA LYS A 102 5.58 7.58 -17.06
C LYS A 102 4.82 6.25 -17.07
N LEU A 103 5.51 5.13 -17.35
CA LEU A 103 4.91 3.79 -17.31
C LEU A 103 4.21 3.51 -15.98
N PHE A 104 4.91 3.81 -14.88
CA PHE A 104 4.35 3.63 -13.55
C PHE A 104 3.13 4.52 -13.32
N LYS A 105 3.22 5.81 -13.68
CA LYS A 105 2.11 6.75 -13.50
C LYS A 105 0.87 6.35 -14.32
N ASP A 106 1.08 5.94 -15.57
CA ASP A 106 0.00 5.48 -16.45
C ASP A 106 -0.64 4.20 -15.87
N ALA A 107 0.18 3.27 -15.36
CA ALA A 107 -0.32 2.06 -14.69
C ALA A 107 -1.20 2.38 -13.48
N MET A 108 -0.77 3.30 -12.62
CA MET A 108 -1.52 3.68 -11.42
C MET A 108 -2.83 4.39 -11.76
N ARG A 109 -2.86 5.21 -12.82
CA ARG A 109 -4.08 5.87 -13.26
C ARG A 109 -5.13 4.84 -13.71
N ILE A 110 -4.73 3.92 -14.59
CA ILE A 110 -5.66 2.90 -15.11
C ILE A 110 -6.11 1.97 -13.98
N LEU A 111 -5.20 1.59 -13.08
CA LEU A 111 -5.56 0.78 -11.93
C LEU A 111 -6.57 1.50 -11.00
N SER A 112 -6.44 2.82 -10.82
CA SER A 112 -7.37 3.62 -10.02
C SER A 112 -8.72 3.81 -10.70
N ASP A 113 -8.75 3.87 -12.04
CA ASP A 113 -10.00 3.92 -12.81
C ASP A 113 -10.82 2.61 -12.63
N GLU A 114 -10.14 1.46 -12.48
CA GLU A 114 -10.76 0.14 -12.29
C GLU A 114 -10.98 -0.25 -10.81
N CYS A 115 -10.25 0.36 -9.87
CA CYS A 115 -10.29 0.04 -8.45
C CYS A 115 -10.64 1.27 -7.61
N GLU A 116 -11.89 1.36 -7.15
CA GLU A 116 -12.40 2.51 -6.36
C GLU A 116 -11.64 2.70 -5.04
N ASP A 117 -11.15 1.61 -4.42
CA ASP A 117 -10.43 1.64 -3.14
C ASP A 117 -8.97 2.15 -3.30
N LEU A 118 -8.45 2.23 -4.53
CA LEU A 118 -7.10 2.74 -4.77
C LEU A 118 -7.11 4.27 -4.90
N ASP A 119 -6.41 4.96 -4.00
CA ASP A 119 -6.12 6.39 -4.16
C ASP A 119 -5.06 6.60 -5.25
N GLY A 120 -5.53 6.85 -6.48
CA GLY A 120 -4.68 7.03 -7.65
C GLY A 120 -3.72 8.21 -7.55
N ASP A 121 -4.10 9.29 -6.86
CA ASP A 121 -3.25 10.48 -6.66
C ASP A 121 -2.10 10.18 -5.71
N PHE A 122 -2.38 9.46 -4.61
CA PHE A 122 -1.37 8.93 -3.71
C PHE A 122 -0.43 7.97 -4.43
N ALA A 123 -0.97 6.96 -5.12
CA ALA A 123 -0.18 5.96 -5.84
C ALA A 123 0.70 6.59 -6.93
N ALA A 124 0.16 7.53 -7.71
CA ALA A 124 0.90 8.20 -8.77
C ALA A 124 2.11 9.01 -8.26
N ARG A 125 2.10 9.48 -6.99
CA ARG A 125 3.24 10.21 -6.41
C ARG A 125 4.47 9.34 -6.19
N PHE A 126 4.32 8.01 -6.11
CA PHE A 126 5.45 7.11 -6.08
C PHE A 126 6.34 7.19 -7.34
N SER A 127 5.80 7.67 -8.47
CA SER A 127 6.59 7.92 -9.69
C SER A 127 7.80 8.83 -9.46
N ALA A 128 7.69 9.83 -8.56
CA ALA A 128 8.79 10.72 -8.22
C ALA A 128 9.91 9.99 -7.46
N ILE A 129 9.55 9.06 -6.57
CA ILE A 129 10.52 8.21 -5.86
C ILE A 129 11.23 7.28 -6.85
N ILE A 130 10.47 6.68 -7.76
CA ILE A 130 11.00 5.79 -8.81
C ILE A 130 11.97 6.55 -9.72
N GLN A 131 11.68 7.80 -10.06
CA GLN A 131 12.59 8.67 -10.79
C GLN A 131 13.91 8.86 -10.03
N VAL A 132 13.86 9.16 -8.72
CA VAL A 132 15.06 9.31 -7.88
C VAL A 132 15.86 8.01 -7.81
N ILE A 133 15.20 6.86 -7.67
CA ILE A 133 15.84 5.53 -7.72
C ILE A 133 16.55 5.34 -9.06
N GLY A 134 15.89 5.70 -10.17
CA GLY A 134 16.47 5.67 -11.51
C GLY A 134 17.71 6.54 -11.65
N GLU A 135 17.71 7.75 -11.07
CA GLU A 135 18.86 8.64 -11.07
C GLU A 135 20.02 8.11 -10.23
N ILE A 136 19.75 7.57 -9.03
CA ILE A 136 20.76 6.92 -8.19
C ILE A 136 21.39 5.77 -8.95
N ARG A 137 20.57 4.92 -9.59
CA ARG A 137 21.01 3.81 -10.44
C ARG A 137 21.89 4.30 -11.57
N ASN A 138 21.47 5.30 -12.34
CA ASN A 138 22.26 5.86 -13.45
C ASN A 138 23.61 6.43 -12.97
N LYS A 139 23.64 7.01 -11.77
CA LYS A 139 24.84 7.60 -11.16
C LYS A 139 25.76 6.59 -10.50
N ARG A 140 25.30 5.38 -10.13
CA ARG A 140 26.07 4.46 -9.25
C ARG A 140 26.09 3.00 -9.69
N SER A 141 25.18 2.54 -10.55
CA SER A 141 25.12 1.14 -11.00
C SER A 141 26.42 0.66 -11.67
N ASP A 142 26.74 -0.62 -11.47
CA ASP A 142 27.86 -1.32 -12.09
C ASP A 142 27.50 -1.98 -13.43
N ILE A 143 26.22 -2.28 -13.65
CA ILE A 143 25.74 -3.09 -14.79
C ILE A 143 25.21 -2.18 -15.90
N SER A 144 24.55 -1.09 -15.52
CA SER A 144 23.92 -0.19 -16.47
C SER A 144 24.93 0.71 -17.21
N HIS A 145 24.85 0.70 -18.55
CA HIS A 145 25.58 1.59 -19.48
C HIS A 145 27.10 1.41 -19.56
N GLY A 146 27.68 0.33 -19.02
CA GLY A 146 29.10 0.01 -19.21
C GLY A 146 30.03 1.11 -18.65
N ARG A 147 30.16 1.17 -17.33
CA ARG A 147 30.87 2.26 -16.64
C ARG A 147 32.37 2.16 -16.79
N MET A 148 33.03 3.32 -16.87
CA MET A 148 34.49 3.43 -16.91
C MET A 148 35.09 3.07 -15.55
N ALA A 149 36.12 2.23 -15.54
CA ALA A 149 36.88 1.91 -14.33
C ALA A 149 37.98 2.96 -14.07
N PRO A 150 38.27 3.34 -12.81
CA PRO A 150 37.65 2.85 -11.57
C PRO A 150 36.36 3.62 -11.18
N LYS A 151 35.47 2.95 -10.43
CA LYS A 151 34.25 3.54 -9.89
C LYS A 151 34.53 4.35 -8.62
N PHE A 152 33.97 5.56 -8.54
CA PHE A 152 34.22 6.49 -7.43
C PHE A 152 33.04 6.63 -6.45
N ILE A 153 31.83 6.21 -6.84
CA ILE A 153 30.61 6.40 -6.03
C ILE A 153 29.91 5.05 -5.90
N PHE A 154 29.77 4.57 -4.67
CA PHE A 154 29.10 3.32 -4.32
C PHE A 154 27.87 3.62 -3.46
N SER A 155 26.82 2.79 -3.59
CA SER A 155 25.69 2.87 -2.66
C SER A 155 26.00 2.16 -1.34
N SER A 156 25.58 2.76 -0.23
CA SER A 156 25.65 2.13 1.09
C SER A 156 24.59 1.03 1.21
N SER A 157 24.85 -0.01 2.01
CA SER A 157 23.86 -1.04 2.36
C SER A 157 22.59 -0.44 2.97
N LYS A 158 22.71 0.59 3.82
CA LYS A 158 21.55 1.25 4.43
C LYS A 158 20.63 1.90 3.39
N LEU A 159 21.19 2.53 2.37
CA LEU A 159 20.43 3.07 1.24
C LEU A 159 19.72 1.96 0.47
N ALA A 160 20.42 0.87 0.14
CA ALA A 160 19.80 -0.28 -0.55
C ALA A 160 18.64 -0.86 0.26
N SER A 161 18.83 -1.17 1.56
CA SER A 161 17.74 -1.65 2.42
C SER A 161 16.56 -0.68 2.51
N THR A 162 16.82 0.63 2.47
CA THR A 162 15.74 1.64 2.46
C THR A 162 14.97 1.59 1.14
N VAL A 163 15.66 1.53 0.00
CA VAL A 163 15.04 1.41 -1.32
C VAL A 163 14.23 0.12 -1.43
N VAL A 164 14.77 -1.00 -0.93
CA VAL A 164 14.08 -2.29 -0.90
C VAL A 164 12.80 -2.22 -0.09
N ASN A 165 12.85 -1.73 1.15
CA ASN A 165 11.66 -1.64 2.00
C ASN A 165 10.58 -0.73 1.40
N MET A 166 10.99 0.40 0.80
CA MET A 166 10.07 1.29 0.10
C MET A 166 9.44 0.59 -1.12
N THR A 167 10.25 -0.14 -1.88
CA THR A 167 9.78 -0.89 -3.06
C THR A 167 8.82 -2.00 -2.65
N ASP A 168 9.12 -2.73 -1.58
CA ASP A 168 8.30 -3.84 -1.08
C ASP A 168 6.92 -3.34 -0.61
N SER A 169 6.89 -2.31 0.23
CA SER A 169 5.63 -1.72 0.70
C SER A 169 4.81 -1.10 -0.43
N MET A 170 5.47 -0.47 -1.41
CA MET A 170 4.79 0.12 -2.56
C MET A 170 4.18 -0.96 -3.46
N LEU A 171 4.92 -2.02 -3.76
CA LEU A 171 4.43 -3.11 -4.60
C LEU A 171 3.38 -3.96 -3.90
N GLU A 172 3.50 -4.19 -2.59
CA GLU A 172 2.45 -4.81 -1.77
C GLU A 172 1.12 -4.08 -1.97
N TYR A 173 1.10 -2.76 -1.73
CA TYR A 173 -0.09 -1.93 -1.87
C TYR A 173 -0.68 -2.03 -3.29
N ILE A 174 0.15 -1.89 -4.32
CA ILE A 174 -0.31 -1.93 -5.72
C ILE A 174 -0.85 -3.30 -6.11
N LEU A 175 -0.14 -4.37 -5.74
CA LEU A 175 -0.52 -5.74 -6.10
C LEU A 175 -1.77 -6.19 -5.36
N GLU A 176 -2.00 -5.73 -4.13
CA GLU A 176 -3.22 -5.98 -3.39
C GLU A 176 -4.45 -5.44 -4.14
N HIS A 177 -4.38 -4.21 -4.63
CA HIS A 177 -5.46 -3.59 -5.40
C HIS A 177 -5.58 -4.17 -6.81
N TYR A 178 -4.45 -4.53 -7.43
CA TYR A 178 -4.48 -5.21 -8.73
C TYR A 178 -5.15 -6.58 -8.62
N PHE A 179 -4.73 -7.44 -7.68
CA PHE A 179 -5.30 -8.79 -7.55
C PHE A 179 -6.71 -8.82 -6.96
N SER A 180 -7.17 -7.74 -6.32
CA SER A 180 -8.58 -7.61 -5.90
C SER A 180 -9.51 -7.39 -7.10
N LEU A 181 -8.99 -6.92 -8.24
CA LEU A 181 -9.77 -6.87 -9.47
C LEU A 181 -10.18 -8.27 -9.87
N ASN A 182 -11.47 -8.43 -10.20
CA ASN A 182 -11.93 -9.62 -10.89
C ASN A 182 -11.39 -9.54 -12.32
N HIS A 183 -10.15 -9.99 -12.50
CA HIS A 183 -9.63 -10.31 -13.81
C HIS A 183 -10.51 -11.44 -14.34
N THR A 184 -11.55 -11.09 -15.09
CA THR A 184 -12.26 -12.01 -15.97
C THR A 184 -11.22 -12.48 -16.96
N SER A 185 -10.52 -13.54 -16.57
CA SER A 185 -9.24 -13.96 -17.11
C SER A 185 -9.28 -14.01 -18.63
N ASP A 186 -8.41 -13.22 -19.26
CA ASP A 186 -7.88 -13.43 -20.62
C ASP A 186 -7.03 -14.71 -20.70
N SER A 187 -7.34 -15.72 -19.88
CA SER A 187 -6.92 -17.08 -20.17
C SER A 187 -7.73 -17.51 -21.38
N ALA A 188 -7.05 -17.87 -22.46
CA ALA A 188 -7.70 -18.47 -23.61
C ALA A 188 -8.70 -19.54 -23.14
N LEU A 189 -9.98 -19.36 -23.46
CA LEU A 189 -11.06 -20.26 -23.10
C LEU A 189 -10.66 -21.71 -23.42
N ASP A 190 -10.51 -22.55 -22.39
CA ASP A 190 -10.28 -23.97 -22.60
C ASP A 190 -11.58 -24.64 -23.01
N TYR A 191 -11.66 -25.03 -24.30
CA TYR A 191 -12.79 -25.73 -24.89
C TYR A 191 -13.18 -26.99 -24.10
N ALA A 192 -12.21 -27.69 -23.49
CA ALA A 192 -12.45 -28.94 -22.74
C ALA A 192 -12.85 -28.72 -21.28
N SER A 193 -12.84 -27.47 -20.79
CA SER A 193 -13.14 -27.17 -19.40
C SER A 193 -14.62 -27.43 -19.05
N LYS A 194 -14.87 -27.76 -17.78
CA LYS A 194 -16.22 -28.03 -17.28
C LYS A 194 -17.17 -26.83 -17.45
N LYS A 195 -16.64 -25.61 -17.38
CA LYS A 195 -17.38 -24.35 -17.57
C LYS A 195 -17.78 -24.15 -19.03
N MET A 196 -16.91 -24.51 -19.99
CA MET A 196 -17.20 -24.34 -21.42
C MET A 196 -18.13 -25.40 -21.99
N LYS A 197 -18.36 -26.53 -21.30
CA LYS A 197 -19.29 -27.54 -21.79
C LYS A 197 -20.71 -26.99 -22.02
N ALA A 198 -21.24 -26.23 -21.05
CA ALA A 198 -22.57 -25.63 -21.18
C ALA A 198 -22.63 -24.59 -22.30
N TYR A 199 -21.57 -23.80 -22.45
CA TYR A 199 -21.44 -22.83 -23.54
C TYR A 199 -21.39 -23.50 -24.93
N ASN A 200 -20.59 -24.56 -25.07
CA ASN A 200 -20.44 -25.29 -26.32
C ASN A 200 -21.76 -25.95 -26.75
N ASP A 201 -22.49 -26.52 -25.79
CA ASP A 201 -23.80 -27.13 -26.07
C ASP A 201 -24.82 -26.04 -26.46
N TRP A 202 -24.82 -24.86 -25.82
CA TRP A 202 -25.65 -23.71 -26.23
C TRP A 202 -25.32 -23.18 -27.63
N LEU A 203 -24.04 -23.05 -27.99
CA LEU A 203 -23.62 -22.66 -29.34
C LEU A 203 -24.08 -23.67 -30.40
N ASP A 204 -23.99 -24.96 -30.10
CA ASP A 204 -24.40 -26.03 -31.01
C ASP A 204 -25.94 -26.10 -31.18
N GLU A 205 -26.71 -25.63 -30.19
CA GLU A 205 -28.18 -25.60 -30.22
C GLU A 205 -28.75 -24.30 -30.82
N SER A 206 -28.06 -23.17 -30.64
CA SER A 206 -28.51 -21.85 -31.11
C SER A 206 -28.40 -21.66 -32.63
N VAL A 207 -27.58 -22.46 -33.32
CA VAL A 207 -27.34 -22.34 -34.76
C VAL A 207 -27.67 -23.65 -35.49
N GLU A 208 -28.55 -23.58 -36.48
CA GLU A 208 -28.81 -24.73 -37.36
C GLU A 208 -27.63 -24.96 -38.32
N PHE A 209 -26.73 -25.87 -37.94
CA PHE A 209 -25.51 -26.13 -38.70
C PHE A 209 -25.71 -27.17 -39.83
N PRO A 210 -25.29 -26.88 -41.08
CA PRO A 210 -25.56 -27.76 -42.23
C PRO A 210 -24.92 -29.16 -42.13
N ILE A 211 -23.84 -29.30 -41.36
CA ILE A 211 -23.08 -30.56 -41.25
C ILE A 211 -23.45 -31.26 -39.93
N LYS A 212 -24.41 -32.19 -39.99
CA LYS A 212 -24.93 -32.93 -38.82
C LYS A 212 -23.88 -33.70 -37.98
N LYS A 213 -22.69 -33.93 -38.52
CA LYS A 213 -21.61 -34.68 -37.85
C LYS A 213 -20.55 -33.78 -37.19
N ALA A 214 -20.51 -32.49 -37.53
CA ALA A 214 -19.55 -31.56 -36.98
C ALA A 214 -20.24 -30.66 -35.94
N ARG A 215 -19.51 -30.32 -34.88
CA ARG A 215 -19.97 -29.36 -33.87
C ARG A 215 -19.60 -27.96 -34.32
N PHE A 216 -20.58 -27.06 -34.29
CA PHE A 216 -20.41 -25.67 -34.65
C PHE A 216 -19.47 -24.98 -33.65
N SER A 217 -19.69 -25.21 -32.36
CA SER A 217 -18.84 -24.71 -31.26
C SER A 217 -17.37 -25.07 -31.45
N LYS A 218 -17.09 -26.32 -31.82
CA LYS A 218 -15.72 -26.82 -32.05
C LYS A 218 -15.08 -26.20 -33.28
N LEU A 219 -15.81 -26.07 -34.38
CA LEU A 219 -15.30 -25.47 -35.60
C LEU A 219 -15.03 -23.98 -35.42
N LEU A 220 -15.88 -23.28 -34.68
CA LEU A 220 -15.69 -21.87 -34.35
C LEU A 220 -14.43 -21.71 -33.49
N PHE A 221 -14.29 -22.50 -32.42
CA PHE A 221 -13.09 -22.49 -31.57
C PHE A 221 -11.78 -22.76 -32.34
N GLU A 222 -11.78 -23.71 -33.28
CA GLU A 222 -10.58 -24.11 -34.01
C GLU A 222 -10.21 -23.17 -35.18
N ASN A 223 -11.18 -22.46 -35.78
CA ASN A 223 -10.95 -21.68 -37.00
C ASN A 223 -11.16 -20.17 -36.83
N ASP A 224 -11.93 -19.74 -35.82
CA ASP A 224 -12.25 -18.34 -35.52
C ASP A 224 -12.44 -18.16 -34.00
N TYR A 225 -11.31 -18.20 -33.30
CA TYR A 225 -11.27 -18.14 -31.84
C TYR A 225 -11.83 -16.81 -31.31
N ASP A 226 -11.57 -15.71 -32.01
CA ASP A 226 -11.99 -14.37 -31.60
C ASP A 226 -13.52 -14.28 -31.56
N GLU A 227 -14.21 -14.80 -32.59
CA GLU A 227 -15.68 -14.86 -32.61
C GLU A 227 -16.24 -15.83 -31.56
N TYR A 228 -15.57 -16.96 -31.32
CA TYR A 228 -15.94 -17.89 -30.24
C TYR A 228 -15.85 -17.24 -28.85
N GLU A 229 -14.82 -16.44 -28.60
CA GLU A 229 -14.67 -15.72 -27.33
C GLU A 229 -15.68 -14.58 -27.20
N ASN A 230 -15.89 -13.82 -28.28
CA ASN A 230 -16.80 -12.68 -28.32
C ASN A 230 -18.24 -13.10 -27.96
N ARG A 231 -18.72 -14.21 -28.51
CA ARG A 231 -20.05 -14.78 -28.19
C ARG A 231 -20.16 -15.26 -26.75
N PHE A 232 -19.07 -15.81 -26.18
CA PHE A 232 -19.06 -16.23 -24.79
C PHE A 232 -19.25 -15.03 -23.84
N ARG A 233 -18.53 -13.95 -24.12
CA ARG A 233 -18.53 -12.74 -23.29
C ARG A 233 -19.82 -11.93 -23.43
N ASN A 234 -20.32 -11.78 -24.66
CA ASN A 234 -21.42 -10.86 -24.94
C ASN A 234 -22.79 -11.51 -24.94
N GLU A 235 -22.91 -12.79 -25.33
CA GLU A 235 -24.21 -13.45 -25.45
C GLU A 235 -24.43 -14.41 -24.25
N PHE A 236 -23.57 -15.43 -24.13
CA PHE A 236 -23.78 -16.49 -23.14
C PHE A 236 -23.63 -16.03 -21.68
N SER A 237 -22.68 -15.11 -21.41
CA SER A 237 -22.49 -14.60 -20.04
C SER A 237 -23.67 -13.73 -19.57
N GLN A 238 -24.33 -13.01 -20.49
CA GLN A 238 -25.51 -12.19 -20.17
C GLN A 238 -26.73 -13.07 -19.88
N ASP A 239 -26.94 -14.13 -20.68
CA ASP A 239 -28.02 -15.10 -20.46
C ASP A 239 -27.91 -15.77 -19.08
N ILE A 240 -26.69 -16.15 -18.66
CA ILE A 240 -26.46 -16.71 -17.32
C ILE A 240 -26.76 -15.69 -16.22
N GLU A 241 -26.39 -14.43 -16.43
CA GLU A 241 -26.60 -13.38 -15.43
C GLU A 241 -28.09 -13.02 -15.27
N GLU A 242 -28.85 -13.03 -16.37
CA GLU A 242 -30.31 -12.88 -16.33
C GLU A 242 -30.99 -14.08 -15.68
N GLU A 243 -30.59 -15.31 -16.01
CA GLU A 243 -31.11 -16.52 -15.34
C GLU A 243 -30.82 -16.53 -13.83
N LEU A 244 -29.63 -16.07 -13.41
CA LEU A 244 -29.29 -15.93 -12.00
C LEU A 244 -30.12 -14.83 -11.31
N LYS A 245 -30.33 -13.69 -11.96
CA LYS A 245 -31.19 -12.61 -11.42
C LYS A 245 -32.63 -13.08 -11.25
N GLU A 246 -33.16 -13.82 -12.22
CA GLU A 246 -34.52 -14.36 -12.18
C GLU A 246 -34.66 -15.47 -11.12
N ALA A 247 -33.66 -16.36 -11.00
CA ALA A 247 -33.61 -17.39 -9.97
C ALA A 247 -33.50 -16.78 -8.56
N VAL A 248 -32.67 -15.76 -8.37
CA VAL A 248 -32.55 -15.04 -7.09
C VAL A 248 -33.85 -14.32 -6.76
N SER A 249 -34.50 -13.66 -7.73
CA SER A 249 -35.81 -13.04 -7.53
C SER A 249 -36.87 -14.05 -7.09
N SER A 250 -36.92 -15.22 -7.74
CA SER A 250 -37.82 -16.31 -7.39
C SER A 250 -37.57 -16.87 -5.97
N ILE A 251 -36.31 -16.96 -5.56
CA ILE A 251 -35.94 -17.35 -4.19
C ILE A 251 -36.37 -16.28 -3.18
N VAL A 252 -36.12 -15.01 -3.46
CA VAL A 252 -36.54 -13.88 -2.61
C VAL A 252 -38.06 -13.84 -2.47
N ASP A 253 -38.80 -14.04 -3.55
CA ASP A 253 -40.26 -14.12 -3.55
C ASP A 253 -40.76 -15.33 -2.76
N SER A 254 -40.10 -16.49 -2.87
CA SER A 254 -40.45 -17.68 -2.09
C SER A 254 -40.23 -17.49 -0.58
N LEU A 255 -39.17 -16.77 -0.19
CA LEU A 255 -38.90 -16.41 1.21
C LEU A 255 -39.94 -15.39 1.72
N PHE A 256 -40.33 -14.42 0.89
CA PHE A 256 -41.34 -13.40 1.24
C PHE A 256 -42.73 -14.03 1.43
N ILE A 257 -43.09 -15.04 0.63
CA ILE A 257 -44.31 -15.84 0.80
C ILE A 257 -44.25 -16.70 2.07
N SER A 258 -43.07 -17.19 2.47
CA SER A 258 -42.91 -17.96 3.71
C SER A 258 -43.03 -17.09 4.98
N ALA A 259 -42.61 -15.83 4.91
CA ALA A 259 -42.74 -14.85 5.99
C ALA A 259 -44.19 -14.41 6.20
N THR A 260 -44.91 -14.11 5.11
CA THR A 260 -46.33 -13.70 5.15
C THR A 260 -47.28 -14.83 5.59
N LYS A 261 -46.92 -16.11 5.34
CA LYS A 261 -47.69 -17.27 5.83
C LYS A 261 -47.47 -17.56 7.32
N ARG A 262 -46.39 -17.07 7.93
CA ARG A 262 -46.12 -17.22 9.38
C ARG A 262 -46.83 -16.15 10.23
N GLU A 263 -47.15 -14.98 9.69
CA GLU A 263 -47.81 -13.90 10.44
C GLU A 263 -49.33 -14.06 10.62
N SER A 264 -50.00 -14.92 9.83
CA SER A 264 -51.46 -15.14 9.93
C SER A 264 -51.90 -16.23 10.92
N LYS A 265 -50.97 -16.83 11.68
CA LYS A 265 -51.28 -17.85 12.71
C LYS A 265 -50.78 -17.54 14.13
N ILE A 266 -50.56 -16.28 14.52
CA ILE A 266 -50.34 -15.95 15.94
C ILE A 266 -51.00 -14.61 16.31
N LYS A 267 -52.35 -14.56 16.33
CA LYS A 267 -53.09 -13.53 17.08
C LYS A 267 -54.32 -14.16 17.77
N LYS A 268 -54.08 -14.75 18.94
CA LYS A 268 -54.93 -14.69 20.16
C LYS A 268 -54.43 -15.69 21.20
N LYS A 269 -53.59 -15.21 22.13
CA LYS A 269 -53.70 -15.37 23.59
C LYS A 269 -52.42 -14.84 24.24
N ILE A 270 -52.55 -13.74 24.97
CA ILE A 270 -51.57 -13.18 25.93
C ILE A 270 -52.15 -13.53 27.32
N PRO A 271 -51.33 -13.94 28.32
CA PRO A 271 -50.80 -12.97 29.28
C PRO A 271 -49.34 -13.21 29.72
N VAL A 272 -48.57 -12.11 29.67
CA VAL A 272 -47.59 -11.62 30.65
C VAL A 272 -46.85 -12.65 31.52
N GLU A 273 -45.58 -12.88 31.22
CA GLU A 273 -44.52 -12.89 32.24
C GLU A 273 -43.17 -12.51 31.62
N THR A 274 -42.66 -11.39 32.10
CA THR A 274 -41.41 -10.76 31.69
C THR A 274 -40.23 -11.49 32.32
N LYS A 275 -39.11 -11.51 31.59
CA LYS A 275 -37.74 -11.84 32.02
C LYS A 275 -37.35 -13.32 31.92
N LYS A 276 -36.60 -13.66 30.87
CA LYS A 276 -35.18 -14.08 30.89
C LYS A 276 -34.81 -14.76 29.57
N GLU A 277 -33.54 -14.64 29.20
CA GLU A 277 -32.87 -15.38 28.11
C GLU A 277 -33.13 -14.92 26.66
N ALA A 278 -32.86 -13.64 26.41
CA ALA A 278 -32.36 -13.16 25.11
C ALA A 278 -31.47 -11.92 25.29
N ALA A 279 -30.61 -11.94 26.32
CA ALA A 279 -29.76 -10.81 26.73
C ALA A 279 -28.29 -11.22 26.98
N VAL A 280 -27.77 -12.24 26.26
CA VAL A 280 -26.44 -12.81 26.55
C VAL A 280 -25.47 -12.73 25.35
N ILE A 281 -25.82 -12.11 24.22
CA ILE A 281 -24.86 -11.94 23.10
C ILE A 281 -24.74 -10.47 22.61
N THR A 282 -25.51 -9.55 23.20
CA THR A 282 -25.50 -8.12 22.87
C THR A 282 -25.04 -7.19 23.99
N ALA A 283 -24.59 -7.70 25.14
CA ALA A 283 -24.15 -6.88 26.29
C ALA A 283 -22.63 -6.91 26.56
N GLU A 284 -21.86 -7.76 25.88
CA GLU A 284 -20.39 -7.83 26.00
C GLU A 284 -19.65 -7.09 24.87
N LYS A 285 -20.36 -6.57 23.85
CA LYS A 285 -19.78 -5.69 22.84
C LYS A 285 -19.95 -4.20 23.15
N GLU A 286 -20.97 -3.82 23.93
CA GLU A 286 -21.20 -2.41 24.30
C GLU A 286 -20.40 -1.98 25.54
N LYS A 287 -20.10 -2.88 26.48
CA LYS A 287 -19.27 -2.53 27.65
C LYS A 287 -17.77 -2.39 27.33
N THR A 288 -17.29 -3.04 26.27
CA THR A 288 -15.89 -2.97 25.86
C THR A 288 -15.65 -1.72 24.99
N ALA A 289 -16.64 -1.32 24.18
CA ALA A 289 -16.59 -0.07 23.42
C ALA A 289 -16.67 1.18 24.31
N GLU A 290 -17.57 1.21 25.33
CA GLU A 290 -17.65 2.33 26.27
C GLU A 290 -16.43 2.44 27.21
N GLN A 291 -15.70 1.34 27.44
CA GLN A 291 -14.46 1.35 28.21
C GLN A 291 -13.27 1.78 27.35
N GLU A 292 -13.25 1.45 26.05
CA GLU A 292 -12.19 1.84 25.12
C GLU A 292 -12.31 3.32 24.69
N GLU A 293 -13.52 3.85 24.47
CA GLU A 293 -13.72 5.30 24.21
C GLU A 293 -13.28 6.17 25.40
N LYS A 294 -13.54 5.74 26.65
CA LYS A 294 -13.05 6.41 27.86
C LYS A 294 -11.55 6.28 28.10
N ILE A 295 -10.88 5.34 27.44
CA ILE A 295 -9.42 5.19 27.48
C ILE A 295 -8.77 6.04 26.39
N ILE A 296 -9.41 6.20 25.23
CA ILE A 296 -8.93 7.02 24.11
C ILE A 296 -9.10 8.52 24.41
N GLU A 297 -10.19 8.95 25.05
CA GLU A 297 -10.31 10.34 25.56
C GLU A 297 -9.24 10.68 26.61
N LYS A 298 -8.61 9.68 27.25
CA LYS A 298 -7.60 9.89 28.28
C LYS A 298 -6.15 9.85 27.78
N LEU A 299 -5.94 9.63 26.47
CA LEU A 299 -4.62 9.54 25.84
C LEU A 299 -4.34 10.65 24.82
N VAL A 300 -5.31 11.54 24.56
CA VAL A 300 -5.05 12.86 23.98
C VAL A 300 -4.90 13.81 25.17
N SER A 301 -3.72 14.41 25.31
CA SER A 301 -3.55 15.53 26.23
C SER A 301 -4.48 16.66 25.77
N ASP A 302 -5.56 16.90 26.51
CA ASP A 302 -6.45 18.06 26.34
C ASP A 302 -5.69 19.37 26.66
N PHE A 303 -4.72 19.74 25.81
CA PHE A 303 -4.21 21.10 25.76
C PHE A 303 -5.24 21.93 25.02
N ASP A 304 -6.19 22.48 25.79
CA ASP A 304 -7.12 23.48 25.30
C ASP A 304 -6.39 24.84 25.25
N GLU A 305 -5.99 25.23 24.05
CA GLU A 305 -5.26 26.48 23.75
C GLU A 305 -5.98 27.70 24.33
N ASP A 306 -7.32 27.72 24.26
CA ASP A 306 -8.15 28.84 24.71
C ASP A 306 -8.18 28.96 26.25
N THR A 307 -8.04 27.84 26.97
CA THR A 307 -8.01 27.82 28.43
C THR A 307 -6.58 28.01 28.98
N PHE A 308 -5.55 27.68 28.20
CA PHE A 308 -4.16 27.74 28.65
C PHE A 308 -3.61 29.19 28.76
N TRP A 309 -4.00 30.08 27.85
CA TRP A 309 -3.48 31.45 27.76
C TRP A 309 -4.26 32.44 28.65
N SER A 310 -3.89 32.53 29.94
CA SER A 310 -4.40 33.56 30.84
C SER A 310 -3.78 34.94 30.60
N GLU A 311 -4.39 36.02 31.12
CA GLU A 311 -3.84 37.38 31.05
C GLU A 311 -2.40 37.48 31.60
N ALA A 312 -2.07 36.68 32.62
CA ALA A 312 -0.73 36.63 33.21
C ALA A 312 0.30 35.99 32.26
N LYS A 313 -0.06 34.90 31.59
CA LYS A 313 0.83 34.19 30.64
C LYS A 313 1.02 34.98 29.35
N ASN A 314 -0.02 35.65 28.86
CA ASN A 314 0.08 36.56 27.72
C ASN A 314 1.02 37.74 28.02
N ARG A 315 0.99 38.27 29.25
CA ARG A 315 1.94 39.31 29.68
C ARG A 315 3.37 38.78 29.74
N ALA A 316 3.58 37.59 30.32
CA ALA A 316 4.91 36.95 30.37
C ALA A 316 5.47 36.67 28.96
N LEU A 317 4.62 36.25 28.02
CA LEU A 317 5.00 36.05 26.63
C LEU A 317 5.39 37.37 25.95
N GLN A 318 4.65 38.45 26.22
CA GLN A 318 4.98 39.76 25.67
C GLN A 318 6.31 40.29 26.23
N GLU A 319 6.56 40.16 27.54
CA GLU A 319 7.84 40.54 28.15
C GLU A 319 9.01 39.73 27.59
N PHE A 320 8.83 38.43 27.37
CA PHE A 320 9.84 37.56 26.75
C PHE A 320 10.09 37.93 25.27
N ALA A 321 9.03 38.19 24.52
CA ALA A 321 9.13 38.60 23.12
C ALA A 321 9.87 39.95 22.97
N GLU A 322 9.60 40.91 23.87
CA GLU A 322 10.30 42.20 23.89
C GLU A 322 11.77 42.04 24.30
N ALA A 323 12.08 41.19 25.28
CA ALA A 323 13.45 40.94 25.75
C ALA A 323 14.36 40.29 24.69
N GLU A 324 13.81 39.37 23.89
CA GLU A 324 14.55 38.62 22.86
C GLU A 324 14.33 39.15 21.43
N ASN A 325 13.62 40.28 21.28
CA ASN A 325 13.28 40.92 20.00
C ASN A 325 12.57 39.97 19.00
N LEU A 326 11.50 39.33 19.48
CA LEU A 326 10.67 38.38 18.74
C LEU A 326 9.29 38.97 18.40
N LYS A 327 8.61 38.32 17.46
CA LYS A 327 7.21 38.54 17.11
C LYS A 327 6.35 37.70 18.04
N SER A 328 5.51 38.35 18.82
CA SER A 328 4.66 37.70 19.83
C SER A 328 3.67 36.71 19.21
N GLU A 329 3.11 37.01 18.04
CA GLU A 329 2.13 36.17 17.33
C GLU A 329 2.74 34.82 16.91
N GLU A 330 3.88 34.85 16.23
CA GLU A 330 4.58 33.64 15.77
C GLU A 330 5.18 32.84 16.95
N LEU A 331 5.53 33.53 18.04
CA LEU A 331 6.03 32.86 19.25
C LEU A 331 4.94 32.03 19.93
N ILE A 332 3.68 32.49 19.94
CA ILE A 332 2.54 31.73 20.47
C ILE A 332 2.40 30.41 19.70
N GLU A 333 2.44 30.46 18.36
CA GLU A 333 2.32 29.26 17.52
C GLU A 333 3.43 28.24 17.83
N VAL A 334 4.68 28.70 17.89
CA VAL A 334 5.84 27.84 18.19
C VAL A 334 5.76 27.23 19.59
N VAL A 335 5.28 27.99 20.58
CA VAL A 335 5.09 27.51 21.95
C VAL A 335 3.93 26.52 22.03
N ASN A 336 2.82 26.77 21.36
CA ASN A 336 1.68 25.85 21.32
C ASN A 336 2.06 24.52 20.64
N GLU A 337 2.78 24.57 19.53
CA GLU A 337 3.27 23.38 18.83
C GLU A 337 4.25 22.59 19.72
N TYR A 338 5.12 23.26 20.46
CA TYR A 338 6.01 22.61 21.42
C TYR A 338 5.25 21.98 22.58
N LEU A 339 4.28 22.68 23.18
CA LEU A 339 3.49 22.21 24.32
C LEU A 339 2.59 21.02 23.94
N PHE A 340 2.10 20.99 22.71
CA PHE A 340 1.29 19.90 22.18
C PHE A 340 2.13 18.69 21.76
N SER A 341 3.23 18.91 21.03
CA SER A 341 4.01 17.83 20.41
C SER A 341 5.15 17.29 21.28
N GLU A 342 5.56 18.03 22.33
CA GLU A 342 6.78 17.85 23.12
C GLU A 342 8.08 17.73 22.28
N LYS A 343 8.03 18.10 21.00
CA LYS A 343 9.18 18.10 20.09
C LYS A 343 9.78 19.49 20.00
N PRO A 344 11.11 19.65 20.09
CA PRO A 344 11.74 20.95 19.99
C PRO A 344 11.42 21.60 18.63
N PRO A 345 11.15 22.92 18.61
CA PRO A 345 10.70 23.59 17.39
C PRO A 345 11.80 23.59 16.33
N LEU A 346 11.40 23.55 15.06
CA LEU A 346 12.34 23.52 13.95
C LEU A 346 13.10 24.85 13.87
N ARG A 347 14.35 24.78 13.37
CA ARG A 347 15.23 25.95 13.25
C ARG A 347 14.64 27.06 12.39
N ASP A 348 13.88 26.68 11.38
CA ASP A 348 13.25 27.64 10.47
C ASP A 348 12.04 28.31 11.12
N ASP A 349 11.29 27.62 11.99
CA ASP A 349 10.15 28.20 12.70
C ASP A 349 10.61 29.15 13.82
N VAL A 350 11.68 28.79 14.55
CA VAL A 350 12.34 29.72 15.47
C VAL A 350 12.93 30.94 14.75
N ALA A 351 13.35 30.80 13.49
CA ALA A 351 13.84 31.94 12.72
C ALA A 351 12.72 32.86 12.22
N LYS A 352 11.48 32.37 12.09
CA LYS A 352 10.31 33.19 11.70
C LYS A 352 9.84 34.10 12.83
N THR A 353 9.99 33.66 14.08
CA THR A 353 9.66 34.46 15.26
C THR A 353 10.58 35.66 15.44
N MET A 354 11.74 35.73 14.78
CA MET A 354 12.67 36.85 14.91
C MET A 354 12.22 38.07 14.09
N ASN A 355 12.30 39.28 14.67
CA ASN A 355 12.03 40.53 13.94
C ASN A 355 13.10 40.81 12.87
N GLU A 356 14.37 40.52 13.19
CA GLU A 356 15.49 40.67 12.27
C GLU A 356 16.14 39.30 12.01
N ARG A 357 16.15 38.89 10.74
CA ARG A 357 16.72 37.59 10.36
C ARG A 357 18.26 37.66 10.43
N PRO A 358 18.92 36.82 11.23
CA PRO A 358 20.37 36.87 11.37
C PRO A 358 21.07 36.41 10.08
N LYS A 359 22.32 36.84 9.89
CA LYS A 359 23.13 36.43 8.73
C LYS A 359 23.44 34.92 8.83
N LEU A 360 23.60 34.25 7.67
CA LEU A 360 23.87 32.80 7.58
C LEU A 360 25.02 32.30 8.48
N SER A 361 26.01 33.15 8.76
CA SER A 361 27.13 32.85 9.65
C SER A 361 26.74 32.79 11.13
N GLU A 362 25.83 33.66 11.56
CA GLU A 362 25.35 33.77 12.96
C GLU A 362 24.16 32.84 13.21
N PHE A 363 23.45 32.44 12.16
CA PHE A 363 22.31 31.53 12.20
C PHE A 363 22.65 30.18 12.88
N LYS A 364 23.88 29.68 12.70
CA LYS A 364 24.33 28.42 13.31
C LYS A 364 24.52 28.50 14.83
N THR A 365 24.60 29.70 15.39
CA THR A 365 24.90 29.93 16.82
C THR A 365 23.72 30.57 17.54
N VAL A 366 23.03 31.52 16.90
CA VAL A 366 21.92 32.27 17.50
C VAL A 366 20.64 31.42 17.58
N VAL A 367 20.29 30.69 16.52
CA VAL A 367 19.04 29.91 16.48
C VAL A 367 19.00 28.79 17.52
N PRO A 368 20.03 27.95 17.70
CA PRO A 368 20.01 26.92 18.75
C PRO A 368 19.89 27.50 20.16
N ASN A 369 20.60 28.59 20.45
CA ASN A 369 20.52 29.26 21.76
C ASN A 369 19.11 29.81 22.02
N LEU A 370 18.46 30.34 20.98
CA LEU A 370 17.09 30.84 21.08
C LEU A 370 16.08 29.69 21.24
N THR A 371 16.28 28.57 20.54
CA THR A 371 15.48 27.35 20.73
C THR A 371 15.53 26.87 22.18
N GLU A 372 16.71 26.83 22.79
CA GLU A 372 16.86 26.43 24.20
C GLU A 372 16.10 27.37 25.15
N LYS A 373 16.15 28.68 24.90
CA LYS A 373 15.39 29.68 25.69
C LYS A 373 13.88 29.55 25.53
N ILE A 374 13.39 29.35 24.30
CA ILE A 374 11.95 29.17 24.01
C ILE A 374 11.43 27.89 24.68
N VAL A 375 12.21 26.80 24.61
CA VAL A 375 11.88 25.54 25.26
C VAL A 375 11.88 25.68 26.79
N ALA A 376 12.84 26.41 27.36
CA ALA A 376 12.85 26.68 28.80
C ALA A 376 11.61 27.49 29.22
N PHE A 377 11.31 28.57 28.48
CA PHE A 377 10.12 29.40 28.72
C PHE A 377 8.82 28.59 28.63
N ALA A 378 8.66 27.75 27.60
CA ALA A 378 7.47 26.91 27.46
C ALA A 378 7.33 25.88 28.59
N ASN A 379 8.45 25.33 29.09
CA ASN A 379 8.43 24.43 30.26
C ASN A 379 8.08 25.18 31.55
N ASP A 380 8.53 26.43 31.71
CA ASP A 380 8.15 27.27 32.85
C ASP A 380 6.64 27.56 32.85
N LEU A 381 6.03 27.75 31.67
CA LEU A 381 4.58 27.91 31.51
C LEU A 381 3.77 26.63 31.83
N LYS A 382 4.40 25.45 31.81
CA LYS A 382 3.79 24.16 32.14
C LYS A 382 3.67 23.95 33.65
N ASN A 383 4.46 24.66 34.46
CA ASN A 383 4.44 24.52 35.92
C ASN A 383 3.34 25.38 36.56
N PRO A 384 2.44 24.81 37.38
CA PRO A 384 1.32 25.52 38.00
C PRO A 384 1.73 26.50 39.11
N GLU A 385 3.02 26.62 39.43
CA GLU A 385 3.54 27.56 40.43
C GLU A 385 3.74 28.99 39.87
N ALA A 386 3.55 29.20 38.56
CA ALA A 386 3.65 30.52 37.92
C ALA A 386 2.41 31.42 38.14
N GLU A 387 1.38 30.93 38.84
CA GLU A 387 0.17 31.70 39.18
C GLU A 387 0.20 32.30 40.61
N ALA A 388 1.33 32.24 41.32
CA ALA A 388 1.50 32.76 42.68
C ALA A 388 2.06 34.20 42.74
#